data_AF-A0A816USL7-F1
#
_entry.id   AF-A0A816USL7-F1
#
_cell.length_a   1.000
_cell.length_b   1.000
_cell.length_c   1.000
_cell.angle_alpha   90.00
_cell.angle_beta   90.00
_cell.angle_gamma   90.00
#
_symmetry.space_group_name_H-M   'P 1'
#
loop_
_entity.id
_entity.type
_entity.pdbx_description
1 polymer ?
#
loop_
_entity_poly.entity_id
_entity_poly.type
_entity_poly.pdbx_seq_one_letter_code
_entity_poly.pdbx_strand_id
1 'polypeptide(L)'
;MNKSMCICSEEYFGNHCEHRQTRIDISFHSKLIIPPSLIVHFITISNETYPIRSSTMKKISWDQHLLTFNTSIRFHIAFAEMFNSYYLIILREQIIVSAIISTQIIPSHRCLSIHELFNKTLVNRHLLRRIKYYHMPCQTRFDLVCFYDDVHFCLCDLFRRTNCFEFDHNMTYDCRGYNVCENGGQCFMDDPKCPTSTACVCQDCYYGSRCQFSTKGSTLSLDTIVGYQIRPNIDINRQPFIVKVVLILTMIIFILGIISSLLSCLTFQRENSQTVGCGIYLYTSSITSIIMFCIFTVKVCLLLMSQLGSIKNHVFMYIQCISIDFLLQILLSTNDWLCAWVAVERAVSIFQGVHFNKTKSKQIARWIICITLLFNITAYIHDPIHRYLVDDVDEQRTWFITKFSVSFQLHDWLLHLFHFSIPFSTNCISTLIIIIFATRIRSTIHQKEIYRKILREQIHQHKHLLISSSVLVLIAVPRLIISFLFECMKTARNPWLYLVGYFIAFIPSMLTFFLFVLPSKVYKEELIKSIQHVWPYET
;
A
#
# COMPACT_ATOMS: atom_id res chain seq x y z
N MET A 1 -41.68 -37.78 -10.53
CA MET A 1 -42.10 -36.67 -9.64
C MET A 1 -41.04 -35.59 -9.68
N ASN A 2 -41.34 -34.43 -10.28
CA ASN A 2 -40.45 -33.28 -10.21
C ASN A 2 -40.50 -32.71 -8.79
N LYS A 3 -39.40 -32.82 -8.04
CA LYS A 3 -39.24 -32.11 -6.75
C LYS A 3 -39.03 -30.64 -7.06
N SER A 4 -40.08 -29.84 -6.90
CA SER A 4 -39.96 -28.38 -6.81
C SER A 4 -39.30 -28.02 -5.48
N MET A 5 -38.16 -27.36 -5.51
CA MET A 5 -37.43 -26.89 -4.33
C MET A 5 -37.59 -25.37 -4.20
N CYS A 6 -37.92 -24.87 -3.01
CA CYS A 6 -38.01 -23.43 -2.76
C CYS A 6 -36.62 -22.78 -2.67
N ILE A 7 -36.49 -21.56 -3.19
CA ILE A 7 -35.30 -20.72 -2.97
C ILE A 7 -35.53 -19.93 -1.67
N CYS A 8 -34.69 -20.16 -0.67
CA CYS A 8 -34.82 -19.56 0.65
C CYS A 8 -34.04 -18.25 0.78
N SER A 9 -34.52 -17.37 1.66
CA SER A 9 -33.74 -16.20 2.11
C SER A 9 -32.56 -16.66 2.97
N GLU A 10 -31.54 -15.81 3.12
CA GLU A 10 -30.29 -16.14 3.82
C GLU A 10 -30.47 -16.61 5.28
N GLU A 11 -31.61 -16.32 5.92
CA GLU A 11 -31.89 -16.73 7.29
C GLU A 11 -32.54 -18.12 7.40
N TYR A 12 -32.97 -18.72 6.30
CA TYR A 12 -33.78 -19.94 6.29
C TYR A 12 -33.22 -21.02 5.35
N PHE A 13 -33.60 -22.27 5.59
CA PHE A 13 -33.25 -23.43 4.77
C PHE A 13 -34.32 -24.52 4.89
N GLY A 14 -34.28 -25.52 4.02
CA GLY A 14 -35.26 -26.61 3.95
C GLY A 14 -35.95 -26.68 2.59
N ASN A 15 -36.80 -27.68 2.36
CA ASN A 15 -37.49 -27.82 1.07
C ASN A 15 -38.54 -26.72 0.85
N HIS A 16 -39.05 -26.17 1.95
CA HIS A 16 -40.05 -25.12 2.05
C HIS A 16 -39.56 -23.92 2.89
N CYS A 17 -38.24 -23.79 3.10
CA CYS A 17 -37.63 -22.75 3.93
C CYS A 17 -38.15 -22.74 5.39
N GLU A 18 -38.49 -23.92 5.89
CA GLU A 18 -39.14 -24.16 7.17
C GLU A 18 -38.19 -24.05 8.38
N HIS A 19 -36.88 -24.12 8.16
CA HIS A 19 -35.89 -24.12 9.23
C HIS A 19 -35.07 -22.84 9.22
N ARG A 20 -34.85 -22.26 10.41
CA ARG A 20 -33.98 -21.11 10.57
C ARG A 20 -32.52 -21.55 10.62
N GLN A 21 -31.64 -20.85 9.92
CA GLN A 21 -30.20 -21.07 9.99
C GLN A 21 -29.65 -20.68 11.37
N THR A 22 -28.58 -21.35 11.79
CA THR A 22 -27.81 -20.98 12.98
C THR A 22 -27.03 -19.71 12.67
N ARG A 23 -27.22 -18.66 13.47
CA ARG A 23 -26.51 -17.38 13.37
C ARG A 23 -25.37 -17.34 14.39
N ILE A 24 -24.15 -17.11 13.93
CA ILE A 24 -22.94 -17.04 14.75
C ILE A 24 -22.29 -15.67 14.55
N ASP A 25 -22.32 -14.85 15.60
CA ASP A 25 -21.72 -13.52 15.64
C ASP A 25 -20.34 -13.62 16.31
N ILE A 26 -19.28 -13.51 15.53
CA ILE A 26 -17.87 -13.65 15.96
C ILE A 26 -17.23 -12.27 16.05
N SER A 27 -16.73 -11.91 17.23
CA SER A 27 -15.95 -10.69 17.47
C SER A 27 -14.47 -11.00 17.71
N PHE A 28 -13.62 -9.99 17.65
CA PHE A 28 -12.17 -10.14 17.83
C PHE A 28 -11.69 -9.46 19.12
N HIS A 29 -10.80 -10.11 19.86
CA HIS A 29 -10.15 -9.49 21.01
C HIS A 29 -9.16 -8.40 20.56
N SER A 30 -9.04 -7.31 21.34
CA SER A 30 -8.26 -6.10 21.00
C SER A 30 -6.77 -6.32 20.74
N LYS A 31 -6.19 -7.39 21.32
CA LYS A 31 -4.79 -7.78 21.15
C LYS A 31 -4.49 -8.54 19.85
N LEU A 32 -5.51 -8.98 19.11
CA LEU A 32 -5.35 -9.76 17.90
C LEU A 32 -5.37 -8.86 16.67
N ILE A 33 -4.51 -9.18 15.70
CA ILE A 33 -4.56 -8.58 14.36
C ILE A 33 -5.68 -9.31 13.61
N ILE A 34 -6.62 -8.55 13.05
CA ILE A 34 -7.76 -9.11 12.32
C ILE A 34 -7.31 -9.47 10.89
N PRO A 35 -7.51 -10.72 10.43
CA PRO A 35 -7.11 -11.15 9.08
C PRO A 35 -8.00 -10.55 7.97
N PRO A 36 -7.60 -10.66 6.70
CA PRO A 36 -8.47 -10.29 5.58
C PRO A 36 -9.63 -11.27 5.35
N SER A 37 -9.52 -12.50 5.85
CA SER A 37 -10.57 -13.52 5.79
C SER A 37 -10.52 -14.41 7.03
N LEU A 38 -11.66 -15.01 7.38
CA LEU A 38 -11.81 -15.97 8.46
C LEU A 38 -12.39 -17.26 7.90
N ILE A 39 -11.75 -18.39 8.20
CA ILE A 39 -12.31 -19.72 7.94
C ILE A 39 -12.83 -20.26 9.27
N VAL A 40 -14.04 -20.80 9.25
CA VAL A 40 -14.66 -21.45 10.40
C VAL A 40 -14.88 -22.92 10.07
N HIS A 41 -14.30 -23.79 10.88
CA HIS A 41 -14.48 -25.24 10.79
C HIS A 41 -15.50 -25.70 11.81
N PHE A 42 -16.55 -26.36 11.35
CA PHE A 42 -17.59 -26.99 12.15
C PHE A 42 -17.32 -28.50 12.22
N ILE A 43 -17.31 -29.04 13.43
CA ILE A 43 -17.15 -30.48 13.65
C ILE A 43 -18.45 -31.05 14.20
N THR A 44 -18.97 -32.04 13.48
CA THR A 44 -20.13 -32.83 13.86
C THR A 44 -19.66 -34.18 14.40
N ILE A 45 -19.88 -34.41 15.68
CA ILE A 45 -19.63 -35.70 16.33
C ILE A 45 -20.89 -36.55 16.19
N SER A 46 -20.72 -37.82 15.84
CA SER A 46 -21.77 -38.84 15.84
C SER A 46 -21.26 -40.07 16.56
N ASN A 47 -22.15 -40.85 17.17
CA ASN A 47 -21.77 -42.10 17.82
C ASN A 47 -21.43 -43.21 16.80
N GLU A 48 -21.89 -43.08 15.56
CA GLU A 48 -21.79 -44.14 14.54
C GLU A 48 -20.73 -43.88 13.46
N THR A 49 -20.27 -42.63 13.33
CA THR A 49 -19.33 -42.21 12.29
C THR A 49 -18.20 -41.38 12.87
N TYR A 50 -17.05 -41.40 12.20
CA TYR A 50 -15.96 -40.47 12.49
C TYR A 50 -16.45 -39.01 12.45
N PRO A 51 -15.84 -38.11 13.26
CA PRO A 51 -16.21 -36.70 13.26
C PRO A 51 -16.16 -36.11 11.85
N ILE A 52 -17.25 -35.48 11.43
CA ILE A 52 -17.37 -34.88 10.10
C ILE A 52 -17.00 -33.41 10.20
N ARG A 53 -16.11 -32.95 9.32
CA ARG A 53 -15.75 -31.54 9.18
C ARG A 53 -16.52 -30.90 8.05
N SER A 54 -17.09 -29.73 8.32
CA SER A 54 -17.60 -28.81 7.30
C SER A 54 -16.99 -27.44 7.55
N SER A 55 -16.62 -26.71 6.51
CA SER A 55 -15.93 -25.43 6.64
C SER A 55 -16.71 -24.34 5.92
N THR A 56 -16.72 -23.14 6.47
CA THR A 56 -17.20 -21.94 5.75
C THR A 56 -16.17 -20.83 5.87
N MET A 57 -16.16 -19.92 4.89
CA MET A 57 -15.23 -18.81 4.84
C MET A 57 -15.99 -17.51 4.67
N LYS A 58 -15.53 -16.46 5.34
CA LYS A 58 -16.01 -15.10 5.08
C LYS A 58 -14.84 -14.13 5.01
N LYS A 59 -14.88 -13.25 4.00
CA LYS A 59 -13.97 -12.10 3.92
C LYS A 59 -14.33 -11.08 5.01
N ILE A 60 -13.32 -10.41 5.55
CA ILE A 60 -13.50 -9.39 6.58
C ILE A 60 -13.19 -8.03 5.96
N SER A 61 -14.16 -7.12 5.94
CA SER A 61 -13.89 -5.73 5.58
C SER A 61 -12.99 -5.07 6.64
N TRP A 62 -12.18 -4.09 6.24
CA TRP A 62 -11.15 -3.47 7.09
C TRP A 62 -11.70 -2.74 8.34
N ASP A 63 -12.99 -2.44 8.38
CA ASP A 63 -13.70 -1.74 9.47
C ASP A 63 -14.67 -2.64 10.25
N GLN A 64 -14.86 -3.89 9.83
CA GLN A 64 -15.75 -4.82 10.51
C GLN A 64 -15.05 -5.45 11.70
N HIS A 65 -15.58 -5.23 12.91
CA HIS A 65 -15.08 -5.88 14.13
C HIS A 65 -15.94 -7.06 14.58
N LEU A 66 -17.06 -7.28 13.89
CA LEU A 66 -18.04 -8.33 14.12
C LEU A 66 -18.37 -8.99 12.79
N LEU A 67 -18.32 -10.32 12.76
CA LEU A 67 -18.70 -11.12 11.61
C LEU A 67 -19.90 -11.99 11.96
N THR A 68 -20.93 -11.94 11.13
CA THR A 68 -22.08 -12.83 11.24
C THR A 68 -21.98 -13.95 10.21
N PHE A 69 -22.01 -15.20 10.68
CA PHE A 69 -22.13 -16.40 9.85
C PHE A 69 -23.54 -16.97 10.01
N ASN A 70 -24.22 -17.23 8.90
CA ASN A 70 -25.45 -18.00 8.89
C ASN A 70 -25.13 -19.38 8.29
N THR A 71 -25.48 -20.45 9.00
CA THR A 71 -25.18 -21.82 8.56
C THR A 71 -26.32 -22.78 8.89
N SER A 72 -26.59 -23.69 7.96
CA SER A 72 -27.48 -24.85 8.16
C SER A 72 -26.74 -26.08 8.72
N ILE A 73 -25.41 -25.99 8.87
CA ILE A 73 -24.56 -27.07 9.39
C ILE A 73 -24.91 -27.30 10.86
N ARG A 74 -25.08 -28.58 11.23
CA ARG A 74 -25.30 -29.03 12.61
C ARG A 74 -23.97 -29.44 13.20
N PHE A 75 -23.56 -28.86 14.33
CA PHE A 75 -22.22 -29.08 14.87
C PHE A 75 -22.18 -29.04 16.40
N HIS A 76 -21.10 -29.56 16.98
CA HIS A 76 -20.82 -29.52 18.42
C HIS A 76 -19.67 -28.56 18.73
N ILE A 77 -18.68 -28.54 17.83
CA ILE A 77 -17.44 -27.79 17.99
C ILE A 77 -17.27 -26.87 16.80
N ALA A 78 -16.79 -25.66 17.04
CA ALA A 78 -16.34 -24.77 15.97
C ALA A 78 -14.95 -24.19 16.29
N PHE A 79 -14.10 -24.14 15.27
CA PHE A 79 -12.78 -23.52 15.29
C PHE A 79 -12.73 -22.39 14.28
N ALA A 80 -12.06 -21.30 14.62
CA ALA A 80 -11.69 -20.25 13.70
C ALA A 80 -10.22 -20.43 13.28
N GLU A 81 -9.95 -20.48 11.99
CA GLU A 81 -8.61 -20.44 11.42
C GLU A 81 -8.29 -19.02 10.93
N MET A 82 -7.18 -18.47 11.42
CA MET A 82 -6.63 -17.19 10.95
C MET A 82 -5.11 -17.22 10.94
N PHE A 83 -4.49 -16.75 9.85
CA PHE A 83 -3.02 -16.74 9.66
C PHE A 83 -2.37 -18.11 9.99
N ASN A 84 -2.98 -19.22 9.55
CA ASN A 84 -2.57 -20.60 9.84
C ASN A 84 -2.53 -20.97 11.34
N SER A 85 -3.25 -20.24 12.19
CA SER A 85 -3.46 -20.57 13.60
C SER A 85 -4.93 -20.87 13.87
N TYR A 86 -5.19 -21.88 14.69
CA TYR A 86 -6.54 -22.29 15.08
C TYR A 86 -6.92 -21.72 16.44
N TYR A 87 -8.18 -21.31 16.57
CA TYR A 87 -8.76 -20.79 17.80
C TYR A 87 -10.06 -21.52 18.08
N LEU A 88 -10.22 -22.07 19.28
CA LEU A 88 -11.49 -22.66 19.69
C LEU A 88 -12.49 -21.53 19.99
N ILE A 89 -13.62 -21.54 19.28
CA ILE A 89 -14.66 -20.50 19.41
C ILE A 89 -15.97 -21.02 20.01
N ILE A 90 -16.29 -22.30 19.79
CA ILE A 90 -17.51 -22.94 20.32
C ILE A 90 -17.20 -24.40 20.68
N LEU A 91 -17.64 -24.81 21.86
CA LEU A 91 -17.64 -26.21 22.30
C LEU A 91 -18.93 -26.46 23.11
N ARG A 92 -19.78 -27.38 22.64
CA ARG A 92 -20.99 -27.82 23.35
C ARG A 92 -21.16 -29.33 23.31
N GLU A 93 -21.74 -29.88 24.37
CA GLU A 93 -22.08 -31.31 24.43
C GLU A 93 -23.29 -31.66 23.54
N GLN A 94 -24.25 -30.74 23.42
CA GLN A 94 -25.44 -30.91 22.58
C GLN A 94 -25.22 -30.34 21.18
N ILE A 95 -25.82 -30.99 20.17
CA ILE A 95 -25.82 -30.53 18.79
C ILE A 95 -26.47 -29.15 18.70
N ILE A 96 -25.78 -28.22 18.04
CA ILE A 96 -26.28 -26.87 17.77
C ILE A 96 -27.05 -26.87 16.45
N VAL A 97 -28.30 -26.45 16.50
CA VAL A 97 -29.18 -26.24 15.33
C VAL A 97 -30.07 -25.02 15.58
N SER A 98 -30.23 -24.16 14.58
CA SER A 98 -31.15 -23.00 14.61
C SER A 98 -30.95 -22.06 15.81
N ALA A 99 -29.70 -21.89 16.26
CA ALA A 99 -29.36 -21.07 17.43
C ALA A 99 -28.78 -19.70 17.02
N ILE A 100 -28.86 -18.73 17.93
CA ILE A 100 -28.13 -17.45 17.83
C ILE A 100 -27.00 -17.49 18.87
N ILE A 101 -25.76 -17.44 18.40
CA ILE A 101 -24.57 -17.56 19.23
C ILE A 101 -23.70 -16.33 19.03
N SER A 102 -23.27 -15.70 20.12
CA SER A 102 -22.23 -14.67 20.08
C SER A 102 -20.96 -15.23 20.73
N THR A 103 -19.83 -15.09 20.06
CA THR A 103 -18.52 -15.55 20.54
C THR A 103 -17.43 -14.54 20.19
N GLN A 104 -16.26 -14.71 20.80
CA GLN A 104 -15.10 -13.86 20.57
C GLN A 104 -13.85 -14.73 20.37
N ILE A 105 -13.03 -14.37 19.38
CA ILE A 105 -11.70 -14.96 19.20
C ILE A 105 -10.76 -14.28 20.20
N ILE A 106 -10.22 -15.07 21.13
CA ILE A 106 -9.38 -14.61 22.24
C ILE A 106 -8.02 -15.33 22.19
N PRO A 107 -6.90 -14.64 22.47
CA PRO A 107 -5.57 -15.26 22.46
C PRO A 107 -5.42 -16.50 23.35
N SER A 108 -6.12 -16.56 24.48
CA SER A 108 -6.08 -17.70 25.41
C SER A 108 -6.73 -18.97 24.85
N HIS A 109 -7.56 -18.86 23.81
CA HIS A 109 -8.20 -20.02 23.16
C HIS A 109 -7.44 -20.46 21.90
N ARG A 110 -6.23 -19.95 21.67
CA ARG A 110 -5.37 -20.41 20.58
C ARG A 110 -4.96 -21.86 20.82
N CYS A 111 -5.21 -22.71 19.85
CA CYS A 111 -4.73 -24.08 19.87
C CYS A 111 -3.25 -24.11 19.49
N LEU A 112 -2.42 -24.67 20.36
CA LEU A 112 -0.97 -24.70 20.15
C LEU A 112 -0.56 -25.85 19.24
N SER A 113 0.50 -25.68 18.45
CA SER A 113 1.11 -26.80 17.74
C SER A 113 1.86 -27.69 18.72
N ILE A 114 1.91 -28.99 18.44
CA ILE A 114 2.72 -29.96 19.19
C ILE A 114 4.22 -29.57 19.24
N HIS A 115 4.70 -28.86 18.22
CA HIS A 115 6.06 -28.31 18.15
C HIS A 115 6.34 -27.27 19.24
N GLU A 116 5.30 -26.60 19.74
CA GLU A 116 5.39 -25.60 20.81
C GLU A 116 5.24 -26.21 22.20
N LEU A 117 4.65 -27.41 22.29
CA LEU A 117 4.33 -28.08 23.55
C LEU A 117 5.38 -29.09 23.98
N PHE A 118 6.08 -29.72 23.04
CA PHE A 118 7.05 -30.76 23.33
C PHE A 118 8.44 -30.48 22.76
N ASN A 119 9.44 -31.12 23.37
CA ASN A 119 10.81 -31.11 22.86
C ASN A 119 10.90 -31.72 21.47
N LYS A 120 11.80 -31.18 20.65
CA LYS A 120 12.07 -31.62 19.26
C LYS A 120 12.30 -33.13 19.13
N THR A 121 12.93 -33.75 20.14
CA THR A 121 13.17 -35.20 20.18
C THR A 121 11.89 -36.03 20.29
N LEU A 122 10.85 -35.52 20.96
CA LEU A 122 9.56 -36.20 21.09
C LEU A 122 8.70 -35.98 19.84
N VAL A 123 8.69 -34.75 19.31
CA VAL A 123 7.91 -34.38 18.13
C VAL A 123 8.36 -35.13 16.87
N ASN A 124 9.66 -35.43 16.76
CA ASN A 124 10.20 -36.19 15.64
C ASN A 124 10.02 -37.71 15.77
N ARG A 125 9.39 -38.21 16.85
CA ARG A 125 9.09 -39.65 16.96
C ARG A 125 7.90 -40.02 16.06
N HIS A 126 7.82 -41.31 15.73
CA HIS A 126 6.66 -41.86 15.04
C HIS A 126 5.35 -41.57 15.80
N LEU A 127 4.28 -41.26 15.08
CA LEU A 127 2.95 -40.86 15.59
C LEU A 127 2.43 -41.75 16.73
N LEU A 128 2.48 -43.08 16.57
CA LEU A 128 2.08 -44.05 17.59
C LEU A 128 2.82 -43.92 18.94
N ARG A 129 4.07 -43.42 18.92
CA ARG A 129 4.82 -43.13 20.14
C ARG A 129 4.48 -41.75 20.70
N ARG A 130 4.20 -40.78 19.84
CA ARG A 130 3.82 -39.40 20.24
C ARG A 130 2.46 -39.38 20.96
N ILE A 131 1.45 -40.04 20.41
CA ILE A 131 0.07 -40.07 20.93
C ILE A 131 0.01 -40.51 22.40
N LYS A 132 0.91 -41.41 22.82
CA LYS A 132 1.01 -41.85 24.23
C LYS A 132 1.22 -40.70 25.20
N TYR A 133 1.77 -39.58 24.76
CA TYR A 133 2.05 -38.41 25.59
C TYR A 133 1.01 -37.30 25.46
N TYR A 134 -0.04 -37.46 24.63
CA TYR A 134 -0.99 -36.36 24.33
C TYR A 134 -1.87 -35.97 25.52
N HIS A 135 -1.93 -36.81 26.55
CA HIS A 135 -2.58 -36.47 27.83
C HIS A 135 -1.77 -35.45 28.65
N MET A 136 -0.44 -35.40 28.51
CA MET A 136 0.43 -34.58 29.36
C MET A 136 0.22 -33.06 29.21
N PRO A 137 0.05 -32.48 27.99
CA PRO A 137 -0.16 -31.04 27.83
C PRO A 137 -1.40 -30.54 28.58
N CYS A 138 -2.51 -31.27 28.50
CA CYS A 138 -3.72 -30.89 29.23
C CYS A 138 -3.52 -30.97 30.76
N GLN A 139 -2.75 -31.94 31.27
CA GLN A 139 -2.50 -32.06 32.71
C GLN A 139 -1.52 -31.00 33.25
N THR A 140 -0.54 -30.60 32.45
CA THR A 140 0.55 -29.69 32.88
C THR A 140 0.22 -28.22 32.71
N ARG A 141 -0.53 -27.86 31.66
CA ARG A 141 -0.88 -26.48 31.33
C ARG A 141 -2.37 -26.23 31.48
N PHE A 142 -2.82 -25.73 32.63
CA PHE A 142 -4.24 -25.47 32.91
C PHE A 142 -4.87 -24.43 31.97
N ASP A 143 -4.06 -23.53 31.40
CA ASP A 143 -4.46 -22.54 30.40
C ASP A 143 -4.71 -23.13 29.01
N LEU A 144 -4.23 -24.36 28.74
CA LEU A 144 -4.39 -25.01 27.44
C LEU A 144 -5.82 -25.55 27.27
N VAL A 145 -6.47 -25.10 26.20
CA VAL A 145 -7.83 -25.53 25.82
C VAL A 145 -7.79 -26.55 24.67
N CYS A 146 -6.83 -26.43 23.76
CA CYS A 146 -6.69 -27.28 22.59
C CYS A 146 -5.26 -27.25 22.03
N PHE A 147 -4.91 -28.27 21.25
CA PHE A 147 -3.65 -28.35 20.52
C PHE A 147 -3.79 -29.28 19.32
N TYR A 148 -2.81 -29.27 18.40
CA TYR A 148 -2.84 -30.11 17.21
C TYR A 148 -1.45 -30.61 16.81
N ASP A 149 -1.40 -31.73 16.10
CA ASP A 149 -0.21 -32.24 15.42
C ASP A 149 -0.41 -32.26 13.90
N ASP A 150 0.34 -33.09 13.16
CA ASP A 150 0.23 -33.16 11.71
C ASP A 150 -1.09 -33.80 11.21
N VAL A 151 -1.78 -34.59 12.06
CA VAL A 151 -2.91 -35.46 11.65
C VAL A 151 -4.11 -35.33 12.60
N HIS A 152 -3.91 -34.92 13.84
CA HIS A 152 -4.91 -34.90 14.90
C HIS A 152 -5.08 -33.51 15.47
N PHE A 153 -6.33 -33.19 15.75
CA PHE A 153 -6.73 -32.08 16.58
C PHE A 153 -7.20 -32.59 17.93
N CYS A 154 -6.73 -31.97 19.01
CA CYS A 154 -6.98 -32.41 20.38
C CYS A 154 -7.60 -31.30 21.23
N LEU A 155 -8.58 -31.66 22.05
CA LEU A 155 -9.26 -30.80 23.01
C LEU A 155 -8.95 -31.25 24.44
N CYS A 156 -8.75 -30.29 25.35
CA CYS A 156 -8.64 -30.54 26.77
C CYS A 156 -10.03 -30.37 27.42
N ASP A 157 -10.55 -31.43 28.06
CA ASP A 157 -11.82 -31.37 28.78
C ASP A 157 -11.67 -30.70 30.17
N LEU A 158 -12.80 -30.51 30.86
CA LEU A 158 -12.84 -29.95 32.22
C LEU A 158 -12.05 -30.79 33.24
N PHE A 159 -11.93 -32.11 33.00
CA PHE A 159 -11.17 -33.04 33.83
C PHE A 159 -9.70 -33.17 33.38
N ARG A 160 -9.25 -32.28 32.49
CA ARG A 160 -7.88 -32.24 31.94
C ARG A 160 -7.49 -33.51 31.19
N ARG A 161 -8.48 -34.25 30.68
CA ARG A 161 -8.32 -35.36 29.74
C ARG A 161 -8.26 -34.81 28.32
N THR A 162 -7.61 -35.57 27.45
CA THR A 162 -7.40 -35.18 26.07
C THR A 162 -8.28 -36.01 25.16
N ASN A 163 -9.09 -35.33 24.35
CA ASN A 163 -9.91 -35.95 23.31
C ASN A 163 -9.38 -35.50 21.95
N CYS A 164 -8.88 -36.45 21.16
CA CYS A 164 -8.31 -36.18 19.84
C CYS A 164 -9.16 -36.80 18.74
N PHE A 165 -9.20 -36.13 17.59
CA PHE A 165 -9.83 -36.63 16.37
C PHE A 165 -8.95 -36.28 15.18
N GLU A 166 -9.08 -37.04 14.08
CA GLU A 166 -8.33 -36.77 12.86
C GLU A 166 -8.78 -35.44 12.22
N PHE A 167 -7.81 -34.67 11.75
CA PHE A 167 -8.02 -33.39 11.11
C PHE A 167 -6.97 -33.18 10.03
N ASP A 168 -7.43 -33.07 8.78
CA ASP A 168 -6.55 -32.77 7.66
C ASP A 168 -6.25 -31.27 7.60
N HIS A 169 -5.08 -30.88 8.11
CA HIS A 169 -4.58 -29.51 8.13
C HIS A 169 -4.22 -28.97 6.74
N ASN A 170 -3.96 -29.84 5.76
CA ASN A 170 -3.50 -29.48 4.42
C ASN A 170 -4.58 -29.68 3.36
N MET A 171 -5.86 -29.68 3.75
CA MET A 171 -6.95 -29.86 2.80
C MET A 171 -6.95 -28.71 1.79
N THR A 172 -6.61 -29.03 0.54
CA THR A 172 -6.67 -28.11 -0.59
C THR A 172 -7.88 -28.44 -1.46
N TYR A 173 -8.59 -27.41 -1.91
CA TYR A 173 -9.65 -27.55 -2.90
C TYR A 173 -9.07 -27.26 -4.29
N ASP A 174 -9.29 -28.15 -5.24
CA ASP A 174 -8.89 -27.97 -6.65
C ASP A 174 -9.86 -27.05 -7.43
N CYS A 175 -10.94 -26.65 -6.77
CA CYS A 175 -12.05 -25.92 -7.33
C CYS A 175 -12.60 -26.50 -8.63
N ARG A 176 -12.66 -27.84 -8.71
CA ARG A 176 -13.06 -28.62 -9.90
C ARG A 176 -12.25 -28.25 -11.15
N GLY A 177 -10.99 -27.84 -10.97
CA GLY A 177 -10.11 -27.41 -12.05
C GLY A 177 -10.31 -25.96 -12.51
N TYR A 178 -11.27 -25.22 -11.95
CA TYR A 178 -11.53 -23.80 -12.27
C TYR A 178 -10.99 -22.90 -11.16
N ASN A 179 -9.68 -22.95 -10.90
CA ASN A 179 -9.06 -22.03 -9.95
C ASN A 179 -9.01 -20.61 -10.54
N VAL A 180 -9.88 -19.72 -10.05
CA VAL A 180 -9.93 -18.32 -10.45
C VAL A 180 -9.00 -17.42 -9.63
N CYS A 181 -8.35 -17.94 -8.59
CA CYS A 181 -7.48 -17.20 -7.70
C CYS A 181 -6.15 -16.87 -8.37
N GLU A 182 -5.71 -15.61 -8.23
CA GLU A 182 -4.47 -15.09 -8.77
C GLU A 182 -3.36 -15.07 -7.69
N ASN A 183 -2.12 -14.78 -8.11
CA ASN A 183 -0.96 -14.57 -7.22
C ASN A 183 -0.69 -15.68 -6.18
N GLY A 184 -0.98 -16.94 -6.53
CA GLY A 184 -0.80 -18.08 -5.62
C GLY A 184 -1.84 -18.14 -4.50
N GLY A 185 -2.97 -17.46 -4.65
CA GLY A 185 -4.13 -17.61 -3.78
C GLY A 185 -4.66 -19.04 -3.80
N GLN A 186 -5.03 -19.55 -2.63
CA GLN A 186 -5.62 -20.88 -2.48
C GLN A 186 -7.12 -20.78 -2.68
N CYS A 187 -7.68 -21.72 -3.42
CA CYS A 187 -9.11 -21.78 -3.62
C CYS A 187 -9.79 -22.52 -2.46
N PHE A 188 -10.89 -21.96 -1.98
CA PHE A 188 -11.71 -22.50 -0.90
C PHE A 188 -13.11 -22.81 -1.43
N MET A 189 -13.63 -23.98 -1.07
CA MET A 189 -15.01 -24.39 -1.32
C MET A 189 -15.63 -24.89 -0.01
N ASP A 190 -16.89 -24.57 0.20
CA ASP A 190 -17.65 -24.99 1.38
C ASP A 190 -17.97 -26.49 1.40
N ASP A 191 -18.35 -27.06 0.25
CA ASP A 191 -18.64 -28.49 0.11
C ASP A 191 -17.90 -29.11 -1.10
N PRO A 192 -17.19 -30.24 -0.92
CA PRO A 192 -16.44 -30.88 -2.00
C PRO A 192 -17.32 -31.53 -3.09
N LYS A 193 -18.54 -31.95 -2.74
CA LYS A 193 -19.48 -32.62 -3.67
C LYS A 193 -20.40 -31.62 -4.35
N CYS A 194 -20.92 -30.64 -3.62
CA CYS A 194 -21.89 -29.66 -4.12
C CYS A 194 -21.58 -28.25 -3.57
N PRO A 195 -20.56 -27.56 -4.10
CA PRO A 195 -20.15 -26.27 -3.57
C PRO A 195 -21.25 -25.23 -3.81
N THR A 196 -21.63 -24.53 -2.75
CA THR A 196 -22.56 -23.39 -2.81
C THR A 196 -21.83 -22.06 -2.81
N SER A 197 -20.58 -22.03 -2.36
CA SER A 197 -19.73 -20.85 -2.36
C SER A 197 -18.27 -21.21 -2.68
N THR A 198 -17.64 -20.34 -3.47
CA THR A 198 -16.22 -20.44 -3.81
C THR A 198 -15.53 -19.13 -3.49
N ALA A 199 -14.39 -19.17 -2.81
CA ALA A 199 -13.66 -17.97 -2.43
C ALA A 199 -12.14 -18.20 -2.52
N CYS A 200 -11.39 -17.11 -2.65
CA CYS A 200 -9.94 -17.15 -2.66
C CYS A 200 -9.37 -16.75 -1.30
N VAL A 201 -8.52 -17.60 -0.74
CA VAL A 201 -7.67 -17.34 0.42
C VAL A 201 -6.36 -16.74 -0.08
N CYS A 202 -6.17 -15.46 0.20
CA CYS A 202 -5.00 -14.73 -0.26
C CYS A 202 -3.80 -14.95 0.66
N GLN A 203 -2.62 -15.08 0.06
CA GLN A 203 -1.38 -15.02 0.78
C GLN A 203 -1.15 -13.61 1.35
N ASP A 204 -0.27 -13.51 2.34
CA ASP A 204 0.21 -12.22 2.85
C ASP A 204 0.61 -11.29 1.69
N CYS A 205 0.28 -10.00 1.86
CA CYS A 205 0.48 -8.92 0.89
C CYS A 205 -0.49 -8.87 -0.28
N TYR A 206 -1.35 -9.87 -0.45
CA TYR A 206 -2.32 -9.91 -1.54
C TYR A 206 -3.75 -9.76 -1.04
N TYR A 207 -4.58 -9.08 -1.84
CA TYR A 207 -5.96 -8.76 -1.48
C TYR A 207 -6.91 -8.91 -2.66
N GLY A 208 -8.20 -8.81 -2.35
CA GLY A 208 -9.30 -8.83 -3.29
C GLY A 208 -9.96 -10.18 -3.44
N SER A 209 -11.09 -10.18 -4.13
CA SER A 209 -11.91 -11.39 -4.29
C SER A 209 -11.19 -12.57 -4.91
N ARG A 210 -10.19 -12.29 -5.76
CA ARG A 210 -9.35 -13.25 -6.47
C ARG A 210 -7.88 -13.13 -6.06
N CYS A 211 -7.54 -12.42 -4.98
CA CYS A 211 -6.15 -12.15 -4.59
C CYS A 211 -5.33 -11.39 -5.64
N GLN A 212 -6.02 -10.57 -6.44
CA GLN A 212 -5.48 -9.86 -7.59
C GLN A 212 -4.62 -8.64 -7.21
N PHE A 213 -4.86 -8.01 -6.06
CA PHE A 213 -4.06 -6.86 -5.62
C PHE A 213 -2.78 -7.35 -4.95
N SER A 214 -1.66 -6.72 -5.28
CA SER A 214 -0.39 -6.89 -4.58
C SER A 214 0.01 -5.58 -3.93
N THR A 215 0.47 -5.66 -2.69
CA THR A 215 1.16 -4.55 -2.00
C THR A 215 2.66 -4.81 -1.87
N LYS A 216 3.18 -5.83 -2.58
CA LYS A 216 4.62 -6.07 -2.70
C LYS A 216 5.21 -5.15 -3.77
N GLY A 217 6.32 -4.50 -3.45
CA GLY A 217 7.09 -3.66 -4.37
C GLY A 217 6.84 -2.15 -4.19
N SER A 218 7.59 -1.35 -4.96
CA SER A 218 7.56 0.12 -4.91
C SER A 218 6.43 0.75 -5.72
N THR A 219 5.74 -0.03 -6.57
CA THR A 219 4.60 0.42 -7.38
C THR A 219 3.29 0.35 -6.59
N LEU A 220 3.25 1.13 -5.51
CA LEU A 220 2.05 1.27 -4.71
C LEU A 220 1.18 2.40 -5.28
N SER A 221 0.10 2.05 -5.96
CA SER A 221 -0.86 3.03 -6.47
C SER A 221 -1.78 3.51 -5.34
N LEU A 222 -2.23 4.76 -5.42
CA LEU A 222 -3.23 5.28 -4.48
C LEU A 222 -4.49 4.41 -4.43
N ASP A 223 -4.85 3.80 -5.56
CA ASP A 223 -6.00 2.92 -5.73
C ASP A 223 -5.87 1.68 -4.84
N THR A 224 -4.68 1.09 -4.73
CA THR A 224 -4.41 -0.04 -3.82
C THR A 224 -4.41 0.37 -2.34
N ILE A 225 -3.93 1.58 -2.01
CA ILE A 225 -3.84 2.06 -0.62
C ILE A 225 -5.21 2.47 -0.08
N VAL A 226 -5.96 3.24 -0.87
CA VAL A 226 -7.17 3.96 -0.43
C VAL A 226 -8.44 3.34 -1.00
N GLY A 227 -8.40 2.66 -2.15
CA GLY A 227 -9.62 2.13 -2.80
C GLY A 227 -10.43 1.21 -1.89
N TYR A 228 -9.76 0.33 -1.14
CA TYR A 228 -10.42 -0.52 -0.14
C TYR A 228 -11.02 0.23 1.05
N GLN A 229 -10.50 1.42 1.36
CA GLN A 229 -10.99 2.27 2.45
C GLN A 229 -12.27 3.02 2.08
N ILE A 230 -12.53 3.25 0.80
CA ILE A 230 -13.74 3.93 0.34
C ILE A 230 -14.89 2.93 0.42
N ARG A 231 -16.01 3.28 1.08
CA ARG A 231 -17.24 2.47 1.09
C ARG A 231 -18.12 2.83 -0.12
N PRO A 232 -18.79 1.85 -0.75
CA PRO A 232 -19.59 2.13 -1.94
C PRO A 232 -20.96 2.69 -1.53
N ASN A 233 -21.58 3.48 -2.40
CA ASN A 233 -22.97 3.96 -2.23
C ASN A 233 -23.25 4.70 -0.89
N ILE A 234 -22.25 5.32 -0.26
CA ILE A 234 -22.46 6.18 0.91
C ILE A 234 -21.89 7.58 0.70
N ASP A 235 -22.56 8.59 1.27
CA ASP A 235 -22.13 9.98 1.15
C ASP A 235 -20.73 10.23 1.73
N ILE A 236 -20.00 11.20 1.16
CA ILE A 236 -18.64 11.61 1.56
C ILE A 236 -18.56 11.92 3.06
N ASN A 237 -19.60 12.54 3.64
CA ASN A 237 -19.64 12.89 5.06
C ASN A 237 -19.69 11.66 5.98
N ARG A 238 -20.18 10.52 5.49
CA ARG A 238 -20.25 9.24 6.21
C ARG A 238 -19.10 8.30 5.86
N GLN A 239 -18.23 8.70 4.94
CA GLN A 239 -17.02 7.94 4.65
C GLN A 239 -16.09 7.86 5.87
N PRO A 240 -15.24 6.83 5.93
CA PRO A 240 -14.25 6.66 6.98
C PRO A 240 -13.32 7.86 7.18
N PHE A 241 -12.76 7.93 8.38
CA PHE A 241 -11.77 8.95 8.74
C PHE A 241 -10.58 8.99 7.77
N ILE A 242 -10.09 7.83 7.34
CA ILE A 242 -8.96 7.74 6.40
C ILE A 242 -9.27 8.46 5.09
N VAL A 243 -10.45 8.23 4.50
CA VAL A 243 -10.86 8.89 3.25
C VAL A 243 -10.94 10.41 3.42
N LYS A 244 -11.48 10.88 4.55
CA LYS A 244 -11.54 12.32 4.88
C LYS A 244 -10.15 12.94 4.99
N VAL A 245 -9.21 12.26 5.66
CA VAL A 245 -7.82 12.70 5.76
C VAL A 245 -7.17 12.78 4.39
N VAL A 246 -7.38 11.79 3.52
CA VAL A 246 -6.87 11.79 2.13
C VAL A 246 -7.39 12.99 1.34
N LEU A 247 -8.69 13.31 1.46
CA LEU A 247 -9.28 14.47 0.80
C LEU A 247 -8.69 15.78 1.32
N ILE A 248 -8.57 15.94 2.65
CA ILE A 248 -7.98 17.13 3.27
C ILE A 248 -6.52 17.31 2.83
N LEU A 249 -5.71 16.25 2.88
CA LEU A 249 -4.30 16.29 2.46
C LEU A 249 -4.18 16.64 0.98
N THR A 250 -5.00 16.05 0.11
CA THR A 250 -5.04 16.38 -1.33
C THR A 250 -5.36 17.85 -1.55
N MET A 251 -6.34 18.41 -0.84
CA MET A 251 -6.69 19.83 -0.95
C MET A 251 -5.56 20.74 -0.48
N ILE A 252 -4.87 20.41 0.61
CA ILE A 252 -3.71 21.16 1.11
C ILE A 252 -2.59 21.14 0.07
N ILE A 253 -2.27 19.97 -0.48
CA ILE A 253 -1.22 19.79 -1.49
C ILE A 253 -1.56 20.59 -2.74
N PHE A 254 -2.81 20.55 -3.18
CA PHE A 254 -3.27 21.31 -4.33
C PHE A 254 -3.11 22.82 -4.11
N ILE A 255 -3.64 23.37 -3.01
CA ILE A 255 -3.60 24.81 -2.75
C ILE A 255 -2.16 25.31 -2.60
N LEU A 256 -1.37 24.68 -1.71
CA LEU A 256 0.01 25.10 -1.46
C LEU A 256 0.90 24.86 -2.68
N GLY A 257 0.70 23.73 -3.37
CA GLY A 257 1.45 23.36 -4.57
C GLY A 257 1.20 24.31 -5.73
N ILE A 258 -0.06 24.66 -6.00
CA ILE A 258 -0.43 25.61 -7.06
C ILE A 258 0.09 27.01 -6.74
N ILE A 259 -0.09 27.52 -5.52
CA ILE A 259 0.42 28.85 -5.13
C ILE A 259 1.95 28.91 -5.32
N SER A 260 2.67 27.93 -4.78
CA SER A 260 4.13 27.86 -4.88
C SER A 260 4.60 27.79 -6.35
N SER A 261 3.94 26.97 -7.16
CA SER A 261 4.33 26.77 -8.56
C SER A 261 3.97 27.98 -9.42
N LEU A 262 2.85 28.67 -9.17
CA LEU A 262 2.49 29.91 -9.87
C LEU A 262 3.47 31.04 -9.57
N LEU A 263 3.80 31.26 -8.30
CA LEU A 263 4.79 32.28 -7.91
C LEU A 263 6.17 31.99 -8.50
N SER A 264 6.58 30.72 -8.51
CA SER A 264 7.83 30.29 -9.17
C SER A 264 7.77 30.50 -10.67
N CYS A 265 6.66 30.15 -11.32
CA CYS A 265 6.45 30.33 -12.76
C CYS A 265 6.58 31.81 -13.15
N LEU A 266 5.90 32.72 -12.44
CA LEU A 266 6.00 34.17 -12.67
C LEU A 266 7.45 34.67 -12.54
N THR A 267 8.19 34.16 -11.55
CA THR A 267 9.58 34.56 -11.31
C THR A 267 10.52 34.08 -12.42
N PHE A 268 10.39 32.81 -12.83
CA PHE A 268 11.29 32.20 -13.80
C PHE A 268 10.90 32.45 -15.26
N GLN A 269 9.71 33.00 -15.53
CA GLN A 269 9.31 33.44 -16.87
C GLN A 269 10.15 34.65 -17.35
N ARG A 270 10.67 35.46 -16.43
CA ARG A 270 11.47 36.66 -16.76
C ARG A 270 12.81 36.29 -17.38
N GLU A 271 13.23 37.07 -18.39
CA GLU A 271 14.50 36.85 -19.10
C GLU A 271 15.73 36.90 -18.18
N ASN A 272 15.71 37.78 -17.17
CA ASN A 272 16.76 37.91 -16.16
C ASN A 272 16.97 36.62 -15.37
N SER A 273 15.88 35.94 -15.02
CA SER A 273 15.92 34.66 -14.32
C SER A 273 16.42 33.52 -15.21
N GLN A 274 16.20 33.63 -16.53
CA GLN A 274 16.64 32.65 -17.54
C GLN A 274 18.01 32.99 -18.16
N THR A 275 18.84 33.77 -17.49
CA THR A 275 20.21 34.10 -17.95
C THR A 275 21.14 32.88 -17.99
N VAL A 276 20.82 31.82 -17.24
CA VAL A 276 21.52 30.53 -17.21
C VAL A 276 20.52 29.38 -17.28
N GLY A 277 20.99 28.19 -17.68
CA GLY A 277 20.16 26.98 -17.83
C GLY A 277 19.34 26.64 -16.58
N CYS A 278 19.87 26.92 -15.38
CA CYS A 278 19.16 26.73 -14.11
C CYS A 278 17.78 27.39 -14.07
N GLY A 279 17.63 28.60 -14.62
CA GLY A 279 16.33 29.29 -14.66
C GLY A 279 15.33 28.62 -15.59
N ILE A 280 15.81 28.03 -16.70
CA ILE A 280 14.98 27.29 -17.65
C ILE A 280 14.48 25.99 -17.02
N TYR A 281 15.35 25.23 -16.35
CA TYR A 281 14.94 24.02 -15.63
C TYR A 281 13.88 24.31 -14.56
N LEU A 282 14.06 25.38 -13.76
CA LEU A 282 13.11 25.77 -12.72
C LEU A 282 11.79 26.29 -13.29
N TYR A 283 11.82 26.98 -14.43
CA TYR A 283 10.60 27.37 -15.14
C TYR A 283 9.81 26.15 -15.61
N THR A 284 10.47 25.19 -16.28
CA THR A 284 9.84 23.94 -16.71
C THR A 284 9.33 23.12 -15.52
N SER A 285 10.09 23.07 -14.42
CA SER A 285 9.66 22.39 -13.19
C SER A 285 8.42 23.04 -12.58
N SER A 286 8.30 24.37 -12.65
CA SER A 286 7.11 25.09 -12.16
C SER A 286 5.87 24.74 -12.98
N ILE A 287 5.98 24.71 -14.32
CA ILE A 287 4.86 24.33 -15.21
C ILE A 287 4.45 22.88 -14.99
N THR A 288 5.41 21.96 -14.99
CA THR A 288 5.15 20.53 -14.80
C THR A 288 4.54 20.25 -13.42
N SER A 289 4.95 20.98 -12.39
CA SER A 289 4.34 20.90 -11.04
C SER A 289 2.87 21.34 -11.03
N ILE A 290 2.51 22.42 -11.73
CA ILE A 290 1.09 22.86 -11.84
C ILE A 290 0.25 21.76 -12.46
N ILE A 291 0.69 21.22 -13.60
CA ILE A 291 -0.02 20.14 -14.31
C ILE A 291 -0.15 18.91 -13.40
N MET A 292 0.92 18.55 -12.71
CA MET A 292 0.97 17.42 -11.80
C MET A 292 -0.04 17.55 -10.65
N PHE A 293 -0.11 18.70 -9.97
CA PHE A 293 -1.07 18.90 -8.88
C PHE A 293 -2.52 18.88 -9.40
N CYS A 294 -2.79 19.43 -10.57
CA CYS A 294 -4.11 19.34 -11.20
C CYS A 294 -4.50 17.88 -11.51
N ILE A 295 -3.62 17.11 -12.16
CA ILE A 295 -3.88 15.70 -12.49
C ILE A 295 -4.03 14.87 -11.21
N PHE A 296 -3.24 15.15 -10.17
CA PHE A 296 -3.34 14.44 -8.90
C PHE A 296 -4.68 14.66 -8.22
N THR A 297 -5.17 15.90 -8.16
CA THR A 297 -6.51 16.20 -7.63
C THR A 297 -7.60 15.53 -8.46
N VAL A 298 -7.49 15.57 -9.79
CA VAL A 298 -8.43 14.88 -10.69
C VAL A 298 -8.42 13.36 -10.43
N LYS A 299 -7.23 12.75 -10.24
CA LYS A 299 -7.10 11.33 -9.89
C LYS A 299 -7.91 10.98 -8.64
N VAL A 300 -7.71 11.73 -7.56
CA VAL A 300 -8.38 11.47 -6.27
C VAL A 300 -9.89 11.62 -6.41
N CYS A 301 -10.36 12.64 -7.13
CA CYS A 301 -11.78 12.83 -7.41
C CYS A 301 -12.36 11.66 -8.22
N LEU A 302 -11.67 11.20 -9.28
CA LEU A 302 -12.13 10.09 -10.10
C LEU A 302 -12.15 8.76 -9.34
N LEU A 303 -11.12 8.50 -8.53
CA LEU A 303 -11.08 7.32 -7.65
C LEU A 303 -12.29 7.33 -6.70
N LEU A 304 -12.58 8.47 -6.06
CA LEU A 304 -13.73 8.59 -5.18
C LEU A 304 -15.06 8.34 -5.93
N MET A 305 -15.26 9.00 -7.07
CA MET A 305 -16.49 8.88 -7.85
C MET A 305 -16.71 7.47 -8.42
N SER A 306 -15.63 6.79 -8.80
CA SER A 306 -15.65 5.39 -9.22
C SER A 306 -16.06 4.47 -8.07
N GLN A 307 -15.39 4.57 -6.91
CA GLN A 307 -15.64 3.66 -5.78
C GLN A 307 -16.98 3.94 -5.08
N LEU A 308 -17.53 5.15 -5.22
CA LEU A 308 -18.90 5.47 -4.81
C LEU A 308 -19.97 4.87 -5.72
N GLY A 309 -19.61 4.32 -6.89
CA GLY A 309 -20.55 3.75 -7.86
C GLY A 309 -21.22 4.79 -8.77
N SER A 310 -20.77 6.05 -8.74
CA SER A 310 -21.32 7.13 -9.57
C SER A 310 -20.90 7.01 -11.05
N ILE A 311 -19.70 6.51 -11.31
CA ILE A 311 -19.18 6.29 -12.67
C ILE A 311 -19.22 4.80 -12.99
N LYS A 312 -20.06 4.41 -13.95
CA LYS A 312 -20.21 3.01 -14.40
C LYS A 312 -19.70 2.76 -15.81
N ASN A 313 -19.28 3.80 -16.53
CA ASN A 313 -18.82 3.65 -17.91
C ASN A 313 -17.44 2.98 -17.93
N HIS A 314 -17.42 1.71 -18.34
CA HIS A 314 -16.21 0.89 -18.39
C HIS A 314 -15.12 1.47 -19.30
N VAL A 315 -15.47 2.03 -20.45
CA VAL A 315 -14.49 2.60 -21.40
C VAL A 315 -13.83 3.85 -20.80
N PHE A 316 -14.62 4.70 -20.16
CA PHE A 316 -14.09 5.88 -19.47
C PHE A 316 -13.16 5.48 -18.33
N MET A 317 -13.58 4.53 -17.48
CA MET A 317 -12.76 4.01 -16.38
C MET A 317 -11.42 3.45 -16.87
N TYR A 318 -11.44 2.71 -17.99
CA TYR A 318 -10.23 2.15 -18.59
C TYR A 318 -9.25 3.23 -19.05
N ILE A 319 -9.74 4.19 -19.85
CA ILE A 319 -8.91 5.27 -20.42
C ILE A 319 -8.32 6.14 -19.32
N GLN A 320 -9.12 6.53 -18.33
CA GLN A 320 -8.65 7.35 -17.20
C GLN A 320 -7.53 6.63 -16.45
N CYS A 321 -7.70 5.34 -16.19
CA CYS A 321 -6.81 4.61 -15.32
C CYS A 321 -5.47 4.23 -15.97
N ILE A 322 -5.45 4.10 -17.30
CA ILE A 322 -4.20 3.99 -18.07
C ILE A 322 -3.49 5.34 -18.15
N SER A 323 -4.23 6.42 -18.37
CA SER A 323 -3.64 7.72 -18.70
C SER A 323 -3.13 8.48 -17.47
N ILE A 324 -3.92 8.55 -16.40
CA ILE A 324 -3.65 9.45 -15.26
C ILE A 324 -2.40 9.04 -14.51
N ASP A 325 -2.25 7.76 -14.19
CA ASP A 325 -1.11 7.28 -13.40
C ASP A 325 0.20 7.38 -14.16
N PHE A 326 0.15 7.01 -15.43
CA PHE A 326 1.27 7.15 -16.35
C PHE A 326 1.73 8.61 -16.44
N LEU A 327 0.80 9.55 -16.63
CA LEU A 327 1.11 10.98 -16.65
C LEU A 327 1.67 11.48 -15.31
N LEU A 328 1.09 11.06 -14.18
CA LEU A 328 1.59 11.43 -12.85
C LEU A 328 3.02 10.95 -12.61
N GLN A 329 3.34 9.70 -12.97
CA GLN A 329 4.68 9.14 -12.82
C GLN A 329 5.70 9.89 -13.69
N ILE A 330 5.36 10.19 -14.96
CA ILE A 330 6.23 10.96 -15.85
C ILE A 330 6.50 12.35 -15.26
N LEU A 331 5.46 13.04 -14.79
CA LEU A 331 5.60 14.40 -14.26
C LEU A 331 6.42 14.43 -12.96
N LEU A 332 6.17 13.50 -12.03
CA LEU A 332 6.94 13.37 -10.79
C LEU A 332 8.42 13.08 -11.09
N SER A 333 8.70 12.08 -11.93
CA SER A 333 10.07 11.73 -12.33
C SER A 333 10.76 12.89 -13.04
N THR A 334 10.05 13.61 -13.92
CA THR A 334 10.61 14.77 -14.61
C THR A 334 11.01 15.86 -13.62
N ASN A 335 10.19 16.15 -12.61
CA ASN A 335 10.54 17.11 -11.57
C ASN A 335 11.79 16.69 -10.77
N ASP A 336 11.90 15.40 -10.40
CA ASP A 336 13.07 14.89 -9.69
C ASP A 336 14.36 15.05 -10.53
N TRP A 337 14.29 14.72 -11.83
CA TRP A 337 15.40 14.92 -12.76
C TRP A 337 15.74 16.39 -13.00
N LEU A 338 14.75 17.28 -13.17
CA LEU A 338 14.99 18.72 -13.33
C LEU A 338 15.69 19.30 -12.10
N CYS A 339 15.32 18.87 -10.88
CA CYS A 339 16.02 19.25 -9.66
C CYS A 339 17.48 18.76 -9.65
N ALA A 340 17.73 17.54 -10.11
CA ALA A 340 19.10 17.03 -10.25
C ALA A 340 19.91 17.84 -11.27
N TRP A 341 19.33 18.18 -12.42
CA TRP A 341 19.99 19.03 -13.42
C TRP A 341 20.29 20.44 -12.91
N VAL A 342 19.40 21.02 -12.09
CA VAL A 342 19.67 22.27 -11.38
C VAL A 342 20.89 22.15 -10.46
N ALA A 343 21.02 21.05 -9.73
CA ALA A 343 22.17 20.81 -8.85
C ALA A 343 23.47 20.65 -9.64
N VAL A 344 23.45 19.91 -10.75
CA VAL A 344 24.60 19.74 -11.66
C VAL A 344 25.02 21.08 -12.27
N GLU A 345 24.08 21.84 -12.82
CA GLU A 345 24.34 23.14 -13.44
C GLU A 345 25.01 24.10 -12.44
N ARG A 346 24.52 24.12 -11.19
CA ARG A 346 25.09 24.91 -10.10
C ARG A 346 26.52 24.48 -9.77
N ALA A 347 26.77 23.17 -9.65
CA ALA A 347 28.11 22.64 -9.40
C ALA A 347 29.08 23.00 -10.54
N VAL A 348 28.66 22.86 -11.81
CA VAL A 348 29.46 23.23 -12.98
C VAL A 348 29.73 24.73 -13.04
N SER A 349 28.73 25.57 -12.71
CA SER A 349 28.91 27.03 -12.70
C SER A 349 29.98 27.48 -11.69
N ILE A 350 30.03 26.83 -10.52
CA ILE A 350 31.05 27.10 -9.50
C ILE A 350 32.41 26.55 -9.92
N PHE A 351 32.44 25.36 -10.53
CA PHE A 351 33.67 24.73 -10.99
C PHE A 351 34.35 25.53 -12.12
N GLN A 352 33.58 26.01 -13.10
CA GLN A 352 34.11 26.77 -14.25
C GLN A 352 34.31 28.26 -13.95
N GLY A 353 33.58 28.80 -12.96
CA GLY A 353 33.70 30.20 -12.52
C GLY A 353 33.58 31.19 -13.69
N VAL A 354 34.64 31.94 -13.96
CA VAL A 354 34.70 32.97 -15.01
C VAL A 354 34.59 32.38 -16.42
N HIS A 355 34.98 31.12 -16.62
CA HIS A 355 34.93 30.44 -17.92
C HIS A 355 33.55 29.86 -18.25
N PHE A 356 32.56 30.02 -17.35
CA PHE A 356 31.22 29.47 -17.54
C PHE A 356 30.47 30.21 -18.67
N ASN A 357 30.19 29.49 -19.76
CA ASN A 357 29.48 30.03 -20.91
C ASN A 357 27.95 29.95 -20.72
N LYS A 358 27.34 31.08 -20.37
CA LYS A 358 25.90 31.22 -20.12
C LYS A 358 25.04 30.88 -21.35
N THR A 359 25.47 31.27 -22.55
CA THR A 359 24.72 31.05 -23.79
C THR A 359 24.65 29.56 -24.14
N LYS A 360 25.80 28.87 -24.04
CA LYS A 360 25.88 27.43 -24.24
C LYS A 360 25.04 26.68 -23.20
N SER A 361 25.08 27.12 -21.93
CA SER A 361 24.26 26.59 -20.84
C SER A 361 22.76 26.64 -21.16
N LYS A 362 22.23 27.77 -21.65
CA LYS A 362 20.81 27.86 -22.05
C LYS A 362 20.43 26.87 -23.15
N GLN A 363 21.28 26.71 -24.16
CA GLN A 363 21.02 25.82 -25.29
C GLN A 363 21.03 24.36 -24.86
N ILE A 364 22.01 23.96 -24.03
CA ILE A 364 22.09 22.62 -23.45
C ILE A 364 20.85 22.33 -22.59
N ALA A 365 20.42 23.29 -21.77
CA ALA A 365 19.26 23.09 -20.89
C ALA A 365 17.98 22.73 -21.65
N ARG A 366 17.71 23.41 -22.78
CA ARG A 366 16.55 23.09 -23.63
C ARG A 366 16.59 21.66 -24.18
N TRP A 367 17.77 21.21 -24.62
CA TRP A 367 17.95 19.83 -25.10
C TRP A 367 17.80 18.81 -23.98
N ILE A 368 18.41 19.05 -22.82
CA ILE A 368 18.34 18.15 -21.66
C ILE A 368 16.89 17.99 -21.18
N ILE A 369 16.09 19.06 -21.18
CA ILE A 369 14.66 18.98 -20.83
C ILE A 369 13.91 18.03 -21.78
N CYS A 370 14.07 18.20 -23.09
CA CYS A 370 13.42 17.35 -24.08
C CYS A 370 13.86 15.88 -23.95
N ILE A 371 15.16 15.63 -23.77
CA ILE A 371 15.71 14.28 -23.59
C ILE A 371 15.18 13.64 -22.31
N THR A 372 15.13 14.40 -21.21
CA THR A 372 14.62 13.91 -19.91
C THR A 372 13.15 13.50 -20.01
N LEU A 373 12.33 14.31 -20.69
CA LEU A 373 10.92 13.98 -20.93
C LEU A 373 10.77 12.70 -21.76
N LEU A 374 11.50 12.57 -22.87
CA LEU A 374 11.47 11.38 -23.72
C LEU A 374 11.96 10.13 -22.96
N PHE A 375 13.01 10.27 -22.17
CA PHE A 375 13.54 9.21 -21.32
C PHE A 375 12.51 8.73 -20.30
N ASN A 376 11.82 9.65 -19.62
CA ASN A 376 10.76 9.28 -18.68
C ASN A 376 9.56 8.62 -19.37
N ILE A 377 9.13 9.11 -20.54
CA ILE A 377 8.02 8.50 -21.30
C ILE A 377 8.35 7.07 -21.69
N THR A 378 9.56 6.83 -22.22
CA THR A 378 9.99 5.49 -22.63
C THR A 378 10.20 4.54 -21.45
N ALA A 379 10.69 5.05 -20.32
CA ALA A 379 10.82 4.29 -19.08
C ALA A 379 9.47 3.75 -18.59
N TYR A 380 8.46 4.62 -18.48
CA TYR A 380 7.16 4.25 -17.88
C TYR A 380 6.16 3.64 -18.85
N ILE A 381 6.48 3.49 -20.15
CA ILE A 381 5.53 3.00 -21.17
C ILE A 381 5.03 1.57 -20.91
N HIS A 382 5.79 0.79 -20.15
CA HIS A 382 5.43 -0.60 -19.84
C HIS A 382 4.24 -0.69 -18.85
N ASP A 383 4.03 0.32 -18.01
CA ASP A 383 2.95 0.38 -17.02
C ASP A 383 1.55 0.39 -17.69
N PRO A 384 1.22 1.31 -18.62
CA PRO A 384 -0.09 1.34 -19.29
C PRO A 384 -0.42 0.08 -20.08
N ILE A 385 0.58 -0.70 -20.52
CA ILE A 385 0.38 -1.91 -21.33
C ILE A 385 -0.11 -3.09 -20.46
N HIS A 386 0.30 -3.16 -19.20
CA HIS A 386 0.00 -4.28 -18.29
C HIS A 386 -1.19 -4.02 -17.36
N ARG A 387 -1.92 -2.94 -17.65
CA ARG A 387 -3.01 -2.41 -16.85
C ARG A 387 -4.37 -2.85 -17.39
N TYR A 388 -5.23 -3.36 -16.52
CA TYR A 388 -6.56 -3.84 -16.89
C TYR A 388 -7.59 -3.65 -15.76
N LEU A 389 -8.87 -3.69 -16.13
CA LEU A 389 -10.00 -3.59 -15.20
C LEU A 389 -10.44 -4.98 -14.74
N VAL A 390 -10.85 -5.08 -13.48
CA VAL A 390 -11.44 -6.28 -12.87
C VAL A 390 -12.72 -5.88 -12.14
N ASP A 391 -13.84 -6.46 -12.56
CA ASP A 391 -15.11 -6.30 -11.88
C ASP A 391 -15.24 -7.32 -10.74
N ASP A 392 -15.45 -6.82 -9.53
CA ASP A 392 -15.76 -7.58 -8.33
C ASP A 392 -17.29 -7.55 -8.13
N VAL A 393 -17.93 -8.65 -8.52
CA VAL A 393 -19.39 -8.81 -8.47
C VAL A 393 -19.87 -8.86 -7.02
N ASP A 394 -19.10 -9.47 -6.12
CA ASP A 394 -19.44 -9.63 -4.70
C ASP A 394 -19.44 -8.28 -3.98
N GLU A 395 -18.45 -7.44 -4.27
CA GLU A 395 -18.31 -6.11 -3.67
C GLU A 395 -18.98 -4.99 -4.48
N GLN A 396 -19.56 -5.31 -5.64
CA GLN A 396 -20.14 -4.39 -6.62
C GLN A 396 -19.18 -3.24 -7.01
N ARG A 397 -17.93 -3.59 -7.27
CA ARG A 397 -16.86 -2.62 -7.54
C ARG A 397 -16.07 -2.99 -8.78
N THR A 398 -15.69 -1.98 -9.55
CA THR A 398 -14.68 -2.12 -10.58
C THR A 398 -13.35 -1.67 -10.00
N TRP A 399 -12.36 -2.54 -10.11
CA TRP A 399 -11.00 -2.29 -9.71
C TRP A 399 -10.09 -2.20 -10.91
N PHE A 400 -8.94 -1.58 -10.70
CA PHE A 400 -7.92 -1.52 -11.72
C PHE A 400 -6.59 -2.03 -11.18
N ILE A 401 -5.99 -2.98 -11.89
CA ILE A 401 -4.82 -3.72 -11.43
C ILE A 401 -3.77 -3.75 -12.54
N THR A 402 -2.51 -3.77 -12.11
CA THR A 402 -1.34 -4.10 -12.93
C THR A 402 -1.03 -5.59 -12.81
N LYS A 403 -1.01 -6.32 -13.92
CA LYS A 403 -0.58 -7.73 -13.95
C LYS A 403 0.75 -7.84 -14.67
N PHE A 404 1.80 -7.70 -13.89
CA PHE A 404 3.16 -7.96 -14.33
C PHE A 404 3.51 -9.45 -14.18
N SER A 405 4.23 -10.00 -15.15
CA SER A 405 4.97 -11.24 -14.92
C SER A 405 6.09 -11.00 -13.90
N VAL A 406 6.60 -12.05 -13.25
CA VAL A 406 7.67 -11.94 -12.24
C VAL A 406 8.89 -11.16 -12.78
N SER A 407 9.23 -11.34 -14.06
CA SER A 407 10.33 -10.62 -14.72
C SER A 407 10.04 -9.12 -14.84
N PHE A 408 8.82 -8.76 -15.26
CA PHE A 408 8.42 -7.36 -15.38
C PHE A 408 8.28 -6.67 -14.01
N GLN A 409 7.89 -7.38 -12.95
CA GLN A 409 7.87 -6.84 -11.58
C GLN A 409 9.28 -6.43 -11.12
N LEU A 410 10.29 -7.26 -11.40
CA LEU A 410 11.67 -6.93 -11.07
C LEU A 410 12.18 -5.72 -11.88
N HIS A 411 11.85 -5.69 -13.18
CA HIS A 411 12.22 -4.58 -14.05
C HIS A 411 11.59 -3.25 -13.59
N ASP A 412 10.29 -3.25 -13.33
CA ASP A 412 9.55 -2.09 -12.82
C ASP A 412 10.12 -1.58 -11.49
N TRP A 413 10.43 -2.47 -10.56
CA TRP A 413 11.06 -2.11 -9.29
C TRP A 413 12.46 -1.50 -9.49
N LEU A 414 13.31 -2.11 -10.33
CA LEU A 414 14.64 -1.58 -10.66
C LEU A 414 14.56 -0.21 -11.33
N LEU A 415 13.57 0.00 -12.19
CA LEU A 415 13.35 1.26 -12.87
C LEU A 415 12.95 2.36 -11.89
N HIS A 416 11.98 2.10 -11.01
CA HIS A 416 11.59 3.04 -9.95
C HIS A 416 12.76 3.37 -9.03
N LEU A 417 13.55 2.35 -8.66
CA LEU A 417 14.77 2.54 -7.86
C LEU A 417 15.79 3.42 -8.58
N PHE A 418 15.99 3.21 -9.89
CA PHE A 418 16.90 4.01 -10.72
C PHE A 418 16.46 5.47 -10.81
N HIS A 419 15.20 5.71 -11.18
CA HIS A 419 14.62 7.05 -11.34
C HIS A 419 14.58 7.84 -10.03
N PHE A 420 14.58 7.15 -8.89
CA PHE A 420 14.68 7.79 -7.59
C PHE A 420 16.13 7.98 -7.11
N SER A 421 16.94 6.93 -7.19
CA SER A 421 18.29 6.90 -6.60
C SER A 421 19.30 7.79 -7.34
N ILE A 422 19.17 7.94 -8.66
CA ILE A 422 20.12 8.75 -9.44
C ILE A 422 19.92 10.24 -9.20
N PRO A 423 18.70 10.81 -9.29
CA PRO A 423 18.47 12.20 -8.91
C PRO A 423 18.89 12.49 -7.46
N PHE A 424 18.61 11.56 -6.54
CA PHE A 424 19.03 11.66 -5.14
C PHE A 424 20.56 11.73 -5.00
N SER A 425 21.27 10.77 -5.60
CA SER A 425 22.74 10.69 -5.57
C SER A 425 23.38 11.91 -6.22
N THR A 426 22.80 12.38 -7.32
CA THR A 426 23.27 13.59 -8.03
C THR A 426 23.15 14.83 -7.16
N ASN A 427 22.04 15.01 -6.44
CA ASN A 427 21.89 16.11 -5.47
C ASN A 427 22.90 16.01 -4.31
N CYS A 428 23.14 14.81 -3.78
CA CYS A 428 24.14 14.58 -2.73
C CYS A 428 25.55 14.93 -3.22
N ILE A 429 25.97 14.36 -4.34
CA ILE A 429 27.31 14.57 -4.93
C ILE A 429 27.51 16.04 -5.31
N SER A 430 26.52 16.68 -5.92
CA SER A 430 26.59 18.10 -6.27
C SER A 430 26.79 18.98 -5.03
N THR A 431 26.08 18.68 -3.94
CA THR A 431 26.25 19.39 -2.66
C THR A 431 27.68 19.23 -2.12
N LEU A 432 28.22 18.00 -2.15
CA LEU A 432 29.60 17.73 -1.72
C LEU A 432 30.63 18.47 -2.57
N ILE A 433 30.46 18.47 -3.90
CA ILE A 433 31.34 19.19 -4.83
C ILE A 433 31.34 20.68 -4.52
N ILE A 434 30.16 21.29 -4.33
CA ILE A 434 30.04 22.71 -4.00
C ILE A 434 30.80 23.05 -2.71
N ILE A 435 30.66 22.22 -1.66
CA ILE A 435 31.35 22.42 -0.39
C ILE A 435 32.88 22.30 -0.57
N ILE A 436 33.36 21.26 -1.25
CA ILE A 436 34.80 21.00 -1.44
C ILE A 436 35.46 22.07 -2.31
N PHE A 437 34.81 22.48 -3.40
CA PHE A 437 35.41 23.43 -4.35
C PHE A 437 35.38 24.86 -3.81
N ALA A 438 34.29 25.26 -3.16
CA ALA A 438 34.20 26.57 -2.49
C ALA A 438 35.24 26.71 -1.36
N THR A 439 35.55 25.62 -0.65
CA THR A 439 36.59 25.62 0.38
C THR A 439 38.01 25.63 -0.20
N ARG A 440 38.27 24.87 -1.27
CA ARG A 440 39.58 24.82 -1.93
C ARG A 440 39.97 26.15 -2.58
N ILE A 441 39.09 26.79 -3.36
CA ILE A 441 39.41 28.05 -4.07
C ILE A 441 39.91 29.14 -3.11
N ARG A 442 39.34 29.25 -1.91
CA ARG A 442 39.72 30.32 -0.97
C ARG A 442 40.87 29.94 -0.03
N SER A 443 41.11 28.64 0.18
CA SER A 443 42.35 28.14 0.80
C SER A 443 43.58 28.51 -0.02
N THR A 444 43.49 28.55 -1.35
CA THR A 444 44.57 28.98 -2.24
C THR A 444 44.76 30.51 -2.25
N ILE A 445 43.69 31.29 -2.00
CA ILE A 445 43.72 32.76 -2.00
C ILE A 445 44.14 33.34 -0.63
N HIS A 446 43.88 32.64 0.48
CA HIS A 446 44.26 33.07 1.84
C HIS A 446 45.07 31.99 2.58
N GLN A 447 46.39 31.97 2.34
CA GLN A 447 47.33 31.05 2.99
C GLN A 447 47.45 31.19 4.53
N LYS A 448 46.83 32.20 5.17
CA LYS A 448 47.05 32.55 6.59
C LYS A 448 45.81 32.53 7.50
N GLU A 449 44.61 32.22 7.00
CA GLU A 449 43.40 32.18 7.84
C GLU A 449 42.98 30.76 8.26
N ILE A 450 42.42 30.65 9.47
CA ILE A 450 41.99 29.37 10.07
C ILE A 450 40.85 28.77 9.23
N TYR A 451 41.05 27.54 8.76
CA TYR A 451 40.11 26.76 7.91
C TYR A 451 38.63 26.84 8.36
N ARG A 452 38.36 26.78 9.67
CA ARG A 452 37.01 26.90 10.24
C ARG A 452 36.32 28.25 10.00
N LYS A 453 37.08 29.36 9.98
CA LYS A 453 36.56 30.71 9.79
C LYS A 453 36.23 30.97 8.31
N ILE A 454 37.10 30.51 7.42
CA ILE A 454 36.89 30.52 5.95
C ILE A 454 35.66 29.67 5.56
N LEU A 455 35.52 28.47 6.13
CA LEU A 455 34.37 27.59 5.91
C LEU A 455 33.05 28.28 6.32
N ARG A 456 33.04 29.01 7.45
CA ARG A 456 31.83 29.69 7.97
C ARG A 456 31.39 30.85 7.06
N GLU A 457 32.33 31.63 6.53
CA GLU A 457 32.02 32.70 5.57
C GLU A 457 31.53 32.17 4.22
N GLN A 458 32.10 31.06 3.74
CA GLN A 458 31.70 30.43 2.47
C GLN A 458 30.31 29.79 2.54
N ILE A 459 30.01 29.11 3.64
CA ILE A 459 28.65 28.63 3.93
C ILE A 459 27.67 29.80 3.99
N HIS A 460 28.10 31.00 4.41
CA HIS A 460 27.24 32.19 4.41
C HIS A 460 27.02 32.78 3.01
N GLN A 461 28.06 32.87 2.17
CA GLN A 461 27.95 33.35 0.79
C GLN A 461 27.16 32.40 -0.12
N HIS A 462 27.41 31.10 -0.04
CA HIS A 462 26.74 30.08 -0.86
C HIS A 462 25.57 29.40 -0.13
N LYS A 463 25.11 29.99 0.98
CA LYS A 463 24.04 29.47 1.84
C LYS A 463 22.81 29.02 1.06
N HIS A 464 22.38 29.85 0.11
CA HIS A 464 21.18 29.62 -0.69
C HIS A 464 21.32 28.42 -1.65
N LEU A 465 22.53 28.12 -2.14
CA LEU A 465 22.78 26.99 -3.04
C LEU A 465 22.84 25.66 -2.28
N LEU A 466 23.37 25.68 -1.05
CA LEU A 466 23.49 24.50 -0.20
C LEU A 466 22.18 24.12 0.49
N ILE A 467 21.35 25.10 0.87
CA ILE A 467 20.06 24.85 1.53
C ILE A 467 19.12 24.05 0.62
N SER A 468 18.98 24.43 -0.65
CA SER A 468 18.03 23.76 -1.54
C SER A 468 18.36 22.28 -1.72
N SER A 469 19.63 21.95 -2.03
CA SER A 469 20.04 20.57 -2.26
C SER A 469 20.06 19.74 -0.98
N SER A 470 20.43 20.33 0.17
CA SER A 470 20.40 19.62 1.46
C SER A 470 18.97 19.31 1.93
N VAL A 471 18.03 20.25 1.74
CA VAL A 471 16.62 20.03 2.11
C VAL A 471 15.97 18.99 1.19
N LEU A 472 16.27 19.01 -0.11
CA LEU A 472 15.78 17.98 -1.04
C LEU A 472 16.28 16.58 -0.65
N VAL A 473 17.55 16.45 -0.27
CA VAL A 473 18.11 15.19 0.24
C VAL A 473 17.40 14.75 1.52
N LEU A 474 17.20 15.65 2.48
CA LEU A 474 16.51 15.34 3.74
C LEU A 474 15.07 14.84 3.52
N ILE A 475 14.34 15.46 2.59
CA ILE A 475 12.95 15.07 2.26
C ILE A 475 12.90 13.74 1.50
N ALA A 476 13.91 13.44 0.69
CA ALA A 476 13.98 12.19 -0.06
C ALA A 476 14.36 10.98 0.81
N VAL A 477 15.11 11.16 1.91
CA VAL A 477 15.55 10.04 2.78
C VAL A 477 14.39 9.18 3.31
N PRO A 478 13.29 9.72 3.86
CA PRO A 478 12.15 8.92 4.25
C PRO A 478 11.56 8.06 3.11
N ARG A 479 11.48 8.62 1.90
CA ARG A 479 10.99 7.91 0.70
C ARG A 479 11.93 6.76 0.31
N LEU A 480 13.25 6.97 0.42
CA LEU A 480 14.27 5.92 0.24
C LEU A 480 14.07 4.79 1.25
N ILE A 481 13.95 5.12 2.55
CA ILE A 481 13.75 4.13 3.61
C ILE A 481 12.49 3.30 3.34
N ILE A 482 11.36 3.96 3.05
CA ILE A 482 10.10 3.27 2.74
C ILE A 482 10.23 2.38 1.51
N SER A 483 10.96 2.81 0.46
CA SER A 483 11.17 1.99 -0.74
C SER A 483 12.00 0.72 -0.52
N PHE A 484 12.83 0.69 0.53
CA PHE A 484 13.65 -0.47 0.93
C PHE A 484 13.06 -1.28 2.09
N LEU A 485 12.02 -0.78 2.75
CA LEU A 485 11.20 -1.58 3.65
C LEU A 485 10.41 -2.57 2.77
N PHE A 486 10.99 -3.74 2.50
CA PHE A 486 10.37 -4.86 1.76
C PHE A 486 9.11 -5.42 2.42
N GLU A 487 8.68 -4.86 3.55
CA GLU A 487 7.41 -5.20 4.17
C GLU A 487 6.27 -4.61 3.34
N CYS A 488 5.41 -5.50 2.87
CA CYS A 488 4.16 -5.18 2.22
C CYS A 488 3.07 -4.86 3.26
N MET A 489 1.96 -4.27 2.81
CA MET A 489 0.81 -4.11 3.68
C MET A 489 0.25 -5.52 3.97
N LYS A 490 0.27 -5.98 5.23
CA LYS A 490 -0.30 -7.29 5.63
C LYS A 490 -1.79 -7.26 5.94
N THR A 491 -2.30 -6.09 6.32
CA THR A 491 -3.75 -5.86 6.44
C THR A 491 -4.10 -4.46 5.92
N ALA A 492 -5.23 -4.35 5.21
CA ALA A 492 -5.78 -3.05 4.79
C ALA A 492 -6.13 -2.10 5.96
N ARG A 493 -6.11 -2.57 7.21
CA ARG A 493 -6.48 -1.76 8.40
C ARG A 493 -5.45 -0.71 8.80
N ASN A 494 -4.20 -0.84 8.35
CA ASN A 494 -3.12 0.09 8.71
C ASN A 494 -2.42 0.65 7.46
N PRO A 495 -3.07 1.55 6.69
CA PRO A 495 -2.52 2.08 5.45
C PRO A 495 -1.55 3.27 5.66
N TRP A 496 -1.34 3.73 6.90
CA TRP A 496 -0.75 5.04 7.19
C TRP A 496 0.69 5.20 6.68
N LEU A 497 1.55 4.21 6.90
CA LEU A 497 2.96 4.28 6.46
C LEU A 497 3.06 4.50 4.94
N TYR A 498 2.28 3.72 4.19
CA TYR A 498 2.22 3.77 2.75
C TYR A 498 1.58 5.05 2.21
N LEU A 499 0.52 5.51 2.88
CA LEU A 499 -0.13 6.77 2.55
C LEU A 499 0.82 7.96 2.73
N VAL A 500 1.57 7.98 3.84
CA VAL A 500 2.62 8.99 4.10
C VAL A 500 3.70 8.91 3.03
N GLY A 501 4.20 7.71 2.72
CA GLY A 501 5.19 7.52 1.65
C GLY A 501 4.74 8.06 0.29
N TYR A 502 3.48 7.81 -0.08
CA TYR A 502 2.89 8.31 -1.32
C TYR A 502 2.83 9.84 -1.35
N PHE A 503 2.31 10.47 -0.31
CA PHE A 503 2.19 11.94 -0.25
C PHE A 503 3.53 12.67 -0.14
N ILE A 504 4.54 12.08 0.52
CA ILE A 504 5.89 12.66 0.63
C ILE A 504 6.52 12.91 -0.76
N ALA A 505 6.20 12.08 -1.75
CA ALA A 505 6.72 12.23 -3.12
C ALA A 505 6.36 13.58 -3.76
N PHE A 506 5.30 14.25 -3.32
CA PHE A 506 4.82 15.52 -3.86
C PHE A 506 5.49 16.74 -3.21
N ILE A 507 6.06 16.57 -2.00
CA ILE A 507 6.62 17.66 -1.19
C ILE A 507 7.75 18.42 -1.92
N PRO A 508 8.74 17.78 -2.59
CA PRO A 508 9.78 18.50 -3.31
C PRO A 508 9.25 19.51 -4.32
N SER A 509 8.21 19.13 -5.07
CA SER A 509 7.57 19.98 -6.07
C SER A 509 6.83 21.17 -5.42
N MET A 510 6.21 20.96 -4.25
CA MET A 510 5.54 22.03 -3.49
C MET A 510 6.52 23.06 -2.94
N LEU A 511 7.77 22.66 -2.66
CA LEU A 511 8.76 23.52 -2.01
C LEU A 511 9.63 24.31 -2.99
N THR A 512 9.44 24.17 -4.30
CA THR A 512 10.22 24.87 -5.34
C THR A 512 10.37 26.37 -5.08
N PHE A 513 9.28 27.08 -4.78
CA PHE A 513 9.31 28.51 -4.43
C PHE A 513 10.18 28.79 -3.19
N PHE A 514 9.93 28.04 -2.11
CA PHE A 514 10.60 28.23 -0.83
C PHE A 514 12.10 27.88 -0.88
N LEU A 515 12.48 26.92 -1.72
CA LEU A 515 13.87 26.46 -1.86
C LEU A 515 14.68 27.30 -2.82
N PHE A 516 14.08 27.77 -3.91
CA PHE A 516 14.82 28.42 -4.99
C PHE A 516 14.61 29.93 -5.04
N VAL A 517 13.37 30.41 -4.90
CA VAL A 517 13.06 31.85 -5.01
C VAL A 517 13.36 32.58 -3.71
N LEU A 518 12.79 32.11 -2.59
CA LEU A 518 12.89 32.81 -1.31
C LEU A 518 14.32 33.03 -0.78
N PRO A 519 15.28 32.10 -0.96
CA PRO A 519 16.64 32.29 -0.49
C PRO A 519 17.50 33.19 -1.40
N SER A 520 17.06 33.45 -2.64
CA SER A 520 17.82 34.21 -3.64
C SER A 520 17.37 35.67 -3.69
N LYS A 521 18.30 36.61 -3.49
CA LYS A 521 18.02 38.05 -3.62
C LYS A 521 17.59 38.40 -5.05
N VAL A 522 18.28 37.85 -6.04
CA VAL A 522 18.00 38.08 -7.47
C VAL A 522 16.59 37.64 -7.84
N TYR A 523 16.18 36.43 -7.44
CA TYR A 523 14.85 35.93 -7.78
C TYR A 523 13.74 36.63 -6.99
N LYS A 524 14.00 37.05 -5.75
CA LYS A 524 13.05 37.88 -4.97
C LYS A 524 12.77 39.22 -5.64
N GLU A 525 13.80 39.91 -6.13
CA GLU A 525 13.63 41.19 -6.82
C GLU A 525 12.81 41.02 -8.11
N GLU A 526 13.09 39.98 -8.89
CA GLU A 526 12.33 39.68 -10.11
C GLU A 526 10.87 39.27 -9.82
N LEU A 527 10.61 38.60 -8.70
CA LEU A 527 9.24 38.33 -8.24
C LEU A 527 8.50 39.65 -7.91
N ILE A 528 9.12 40.56 -7.15
CA ILE A 528 8.50 41.84 -6.79
C ILE A 528 8.14 42.65 -8.05
N LYS A 529 9.09 42.76 -9.00
CA LYS A 529 8.84 43.42 -10.29
C LYS A 529 7.69 42.76 -11.05
N SER A 530 7.61 41.44 -11.00
CA SER A 530 6.55 40.69 -11.68
C SER A 530 5.18 40.91 -11.06
N ILE A 531 5.10 40.94 -9.72
CA ILE A 531 3.86 41.24 -9.00
C ILE A 531 3.42 42.69 -9.28
N GLN A 532 4.33 43.66 -9.24
CA GLN A 532 4.01 45.07 -9.51
C GLN A 532 3.51 45.31 -10.95
N HIS A 533 3.99 44.53 -11.91
CA HIS A 533 3.52 44.61 -13.29
C HIS A 533 2.14 43.94 -13.48
N VAL A 534 1.83 42.87 -12.74
CA VAL A 534 0.54 42.17 -12.85
C VAL A 534 -0.54 42.85 -12.01
N TRP A 535 -0.16 43.44 -10.88
CA TRP A 535 -1.04 44.18 -9.98
C TRP A 535 -0.46 45.58 -9.75
N PRO A 536 -0.62 46.50 -10.71
CA PRO A 536 -0.24 47.89 -10.48
C PRO A 536 -1.08 48.41 -9.33
N TYR A 537 -0.43 48.92 -8.27
CA TYR A 537 -1.13 49.72 -7.27
C TYR A 537 -1.61 50.98 -7.98
N GLU A 538 -2.90 51.06 -8.29
CA GLU A 538 -3.57 52.34 -8.51
C GLU A 538 -3.53 53.08 -7.17
N THR A 539 -2.58 54.01 -7.05
CA THR A 539 -2.57 55.03 -5.99
C THR A 539 -3.58 56.11 -6.27
#